data_AF-A0A3N6N851-F1
#
_entry.id   AF-A0A3N6N851-F1
#
_cell.length_a   1.000
_cell.length_b   1.000
_cell.length_c   1.000
_cell.angle_alpha   90.00
_cell.angle_beta   90.00
_cell.angle_gamma   90.00
#
_symmetry.space_group_name_H-M   'P 1'
#
loop_
_entity.id
_entity.type
_entity.pdbx_description
1 polymer ?
#
loop_
_entity_poly.entity_id
_entity_poly.type
_entity_poly.pdbx_seq_one_letter_code
_entity_poly.pdbx_strand_id
1 'polypeptide(L)'
;MLTAARAPATETRRSTMPIVTIQVTREGTTPGAASLTAEEKAALIKGSSQLLLDVLGKPLDSTFVVIEEVDTDNWGWGGLPVQEFRRRRAVRTG
;
A
#
# COMPACT_ATOMS: atom_id res chain seq x y z
N MET A 1 36.39 45.54 -6.69
CA MET A 1 36.33 44.06 -6.69
C MET A 1 35.26 43.64 -5.70
N LEU A 2 34.07 43.24 -6.17
CA LEU A 2 32.96 42.79 -5.31
C LEU A 2 32.96 41.26 -5.28
N THR A 3 33.22 40.68 -4.11
CA THR A 3 33.11 39.24 -3.88
C THR A 3 31.63 38.89 -3.74
N ALA A 4 31.04 38.29 -4.77
CA ALA A 4 29.69 37.74 -4.67
C ALA A 4 29.71 36.52 -3.74
N ALA A 5 29.03 36.61 -2.60
CA ALA A 5 28.81 35.48 -1.72
C ALA A 5 28.00 34.41 -2.46
N ARG A 6 28.61 33.24 -2.70
CA ARG A 6 27.97 32.07 -3.27
C ARG A 6 26.95 31.54 -2.26
N ALA A 7 25.66 31.54 -2.63
CA ALA A 7 24.61 30.90 -1.84
C ALA A 7 24.98 29.43 -1.57
N PRO A 8 24.72 28.90 -0.36
CA PRO A 8 25.05 27.52 -0.04
C PRO A 8 24.30 26.58 -1.00
N ALA A 9 25.02 25.62 -1.58
CA ALA A 9 24.42 24.56 -2.37
C ALA A 9 23.40 23.83 -1.48
N THR A 10 22.16 23.78 -1.95
CA THR A 10 21.07 23.07 -1.29
C THR A 10 21.52 21.65 -1.06
N GLU A 11 21.77 21.31 0.20
CA GLU A 11 22.04 19.95 0.61
C GLU A 11 20.86 19.11 0.13
N THR A 12 21.12 18.20 -0.81
CA THR A 12 20.17 17.17 -1.21
C THR A 12 19.89 16.35 0.04
N ARG A 13 18.90 16.78 0.83
CA ARG A 13 18.31 15.96 1.89
C ARG A 13 18.11 14.61 1.24
N ARG A 14 18.73 13.56 1.78
CA ARG A 14 18.47 12.19 1.35
C ARG A 14 16.97 12.02 1.38
N SER A 15 16.32 12.10 0.21
CA SER A 15 14.89 11.95 0.09
C SER A 15 14.67 10.48 0.33
N THR A 16 14.38 10.12 1.58
CA THR A 16 13.99 8.76 1.94
C THR A 16 12.79 8.43 1.05
N MET A 17 12.89 7.39 0.24
CA MET A 17 11.86 6.96 -0.71
C MET A 17 10.96 5.93 -0.01
N PRO A 18 9.84 6.33 0.63
CA PRO A 18 8.98 5.37 1.29
C PRO A 18 8.31 4.44 0.27
N ILE A 19 8.18 3.17 0.66
CA ILE A 19 7.38 2.18 -0.05
C ILE A 19 6.26 1.70 0.86
N VAL A 20 5.06 1.58 0.29
CA VAL A 20 3.91 0.91 0.89
C VAL A 20 3.59 -0.30 0.03
N THR A 21 3.64 -1.49 0.63
CA THR A 21 3.14 -2.72 -0.02
C THR A 21 1.79 -3.07 0.57
N ILE A 22 0.79 -3.22 -0.29
CA ILE A 22 -0.57 -3.61 0.06
C ILE A 22 -0.77 -5.01 -0.50
N GLN A 23 -0.80 -6.01 0.37
CA GLN A 23 -1.16 -7.38 0.00
C GLN A 23 -2.62 -7.62 0.37
N VAL A 24 -3.41 -8.06 -0.61
CA VAL A 24 -4.82 -8.38 -0.44
C VAL A 24 -5.12 -9.73 -1.09
N THR A 25 -6.16 -10.40 -0.63
CA THR A 25 -6.62 -11.62 -1.30
C THR A 25 -7.29 -11.28 -2.63
N ARG A 26 -7.08 -12.14 -3.63
CA ARG A 26 -7.69 -12.06 -4.95
C ARG A 26 -9.15 -12.52 -4.91
N GLU A 27 -10.01 -11.70 -4.33
CA GLU A 27 -11.44 -11.99 -4.15
C GLU A 27 -12.33 -10.83 -4.60
N GLY A 28 -11.73 -9.71 -5.02
CA GLY A 28 -12.44 -8.46 -5.27
C GLY A 28 -13.20 -7.96 -4.04
N THR A 29 -14.05 -6.95 -4.26
CA THR A 29 -14.86 -6.30 -3.21
C THR A 29 -16.36 -6.51 -3.38
N THR A 30 -16.78 -7.09 -4.51
CA THR A 30 -18.19 -7.34 -4.86
C THR A 30 -18.42 -8.82 -5.17
N PRO A 31 -19.64 -9.35 -4.97
CA PRO A 31 -19.93 -10.75 -5.27
C PRO A 31 -19.62 -11.11 -6.73
N GLY A 32 -18.79 -12.13 -6.93
CA GLY A 32 -18.39 -12.60 -8.26
C GLY A 32 -17.19 -11.87 -8.87
N ALA A 33 -16.66 -10.82 -8.22
CA ALA A 33 -15.38 -10.24 -8.62
C ALA A 33 -14.22 -11.18 -8.27
N ALA A 34 -13.23 -11.25 -9.15
CA ALA A 34 -12.00 -12.03 -8.92
C ALA A 34 -10.77 -11.14 -8.71
N SER A 35 -10.95 -9.82 -8.59
CA SER A 35 -9.85 -8.86 -8.42
C SER A 35 -10.40 -7.50 -7.98
N LEU A 36 -9.56 -6.66 -7.40
CA LEU A 36 -9.86 -5.25 -7.19
C LEU A 36 -10.04 -4.50 -8.52
N THR A 37 -10.96 -3.54 -8.57
CA THR A 37 -11.14 -2.70 -9.75
C THR A 37 -9.98 -1.72 -9.93
N ALA A 38 -9.88 -1.13 -11.12
CA ALA A 38 -8.89 -0.08 -11.39
C ALA A 38 -9.11 1.14 -10.47
N GLU A 39 -10.37 1.50 -10.21
CA GLU A 39 -10.75 2.62 -9.36
C GLU A 39 -10.35 2.37 -7.90
N GLU A 40 -10.54 1.15 -7.39
CA GLU A 40 -10.13 0.77 -6.04
C GLU A 40 -8.61 0.80 -5.87
N LYS A 41 -7.87 0.26 -6.84
CA LYS A 41 -6.41 0.34 -6.86
C LYS A 41 -5.92 1.78 -6.88
N ALA A 42 -6.54 2.64 -7.70
CA ALA A 42 -6.22 4.05 -7.76
C ALA A 42 -6.51 4.76 -6.43
N ALA A 43 -7.63 4.44 -5.77
CA ALA A 43 -7.98 4.99 -4.47
C ALA A 43 -6.98 4.57 -3.37
N LEU A 44 -6.55 3.30 -3.36
CA LEU A 44 -5.52 2.80 -2.43
C LEU A 44 -4.18 3.52 -2.64
N ILE A 45 -3.72 3.64 -3.88
CA ILE A 45 -2.46 4.34 -4.21
C ILE A 45 -2.50 5.80 -3.74
N LYS A 46 -3.59 6.51 -4.07
CA LYS A 46 -3.76 7.92 -3.68
C LYS A 46 -3.82 8.06 -2.15
N GLY A 47 -4.62 7.25 -1.49
CA GLY A 47 -4.81 7.30 -0.03
C GLY A 47 -3.52 7.04 0.73
N SER A 48 -2.78 5.98 0.38
CA SER A 48 -1.49 5.67 1.00
C SER A 48 -0.44 6.75 0.77
N SER A 49 -0.38 7.30 -0.45
CA SER A 49 0.58 8.37 -0.77
C SER A 49 0.27 9.65 0.01
N GLN A 50 -1.01 10.02 0.12
CA GLN A 50 -1.45 11.18 0.89
C GLN A 50 -1.17 11.01 2.38
N LEU A 51 -1.39 9.81 2.94
CA LEU A 51 -1.08 9.53 4.34
C LEU A 51 0.40 9.78 4.65
N LEU A 52 1.31 9.36 3.77
CA LEU A 52 2.75 9.57 3.96
C LEU A 52 3.15 11.04 3.82
N LEU A 53 2.49 11.78 2.93
CA LEU A 53 2.63 13.23 2.86
C LEU A 53 2.20 13.88 4.18
N ASP A 54 1.01 13.54 4.67
CA ASP A 54 0.42 14.19 5.85
C ASP A 54 1.18 13.87 7.14
N VAL A 55 1.61 12.62 7.32
CA VAL A 55 2.25 12.16 8.57
C VAL A 55 3.76 12.37 8.57
N LEU A 56 4.43 12.14 7.43
CA LEU A 56 5.90 12.14 7.34
C LEU A 56 6.46 13.31 6.52
N GLY A 57 5.61 14.14 5.92
CA GLY A 57 6.04 15.25 5.06
C GLY A 57 6.75 14.78 3.79
N LYS A 58 6.43 13.59 3.28
CA LYS A 58 7.08 13.02 2.09
C LYS A 58 6.35 13.42 0.80
N PRO A 59 7.04 13.95 -0.20
CA PRO A 59 6.37 14.38 -1.42
C PRO A 59 5.95 13.16 -2.25
N LEU A 60 4.83 13.32 -2.96
CA LEU A 60 4.17 12.24 -3.71
C LEU A 60 5.05 11.67 -4.82
N ASP A 61 5.89 12.52 -5.42
CA ASP A 61 6.84 12.17 -6.48
C ASP A 61 8.00 11.26 -6.01
N SER A 62 8.14 11.08 -4.70
CA SER A 62 9.13 10.20 -4.07
C SER A 62 8.51 9.03 -3.30
N THR A 63 7.21 8.81 -3.44
CA THR A 63 6.44 7.79 -2.72
C THR A 63 6.02 6.64 -3.65
N PHE A 64 6.25 5.41 -3.20
CA PHE A 64 5.98 4.21 -3.99
C PHE A 64 4.90 3.35 -3.33
N VAL A 65 3.94 2.88 -4.13
CA VAL A 65 2.88 1.99 -3.67
C VAL A 65 2.83 0.77 -4.59
N VAL A 66 2.89 -0.43 -4.00
CA VAL A 66 2.77 -1.71 -4.69
C VAL A 66 1.53 -2.42 -4.16
N ILE A 67 0.66 -2.89 -5.05
CA ILE A 67 -0.52 -3.68 -4.71
C ILE A 67 -0.33 -5.09 -5.24
N GLU A 68 -0.37 -6.08 -4.36
CA GLU A 68 -0.26 -7.49 -4.69
C GLU A 68 -1.55 -8.22 -4.34
N GLU A 69 -2.18 -8.81 -5.36
CA GLU A 69 -3.37 -9.64 -5.21
C GLU A 69 -2.99 -11.11 -5.18
N VAL A 70 -3.07 -11.69 -3.98
CA VAL A 70 -2.63 -13.04 -3.66
C VAL A 70 -3.80 -13.99 -3.69
N ASP A 71 -3.67 -15.11 -4.40
CA ASP A 71 -4.70 -16.15 -4.42
C ASP A 71 -4.99 -16.68 -3.02
N THR A 72 -6.27 -17.01 -2.76
CA THR A 72 -6.71 -17.43 -1.43
C THR A 72 -6.09 -18.74 -0.95
N ASP A 73 -5.67 -19.61 -1.87
CA ASP A 73 -4.93 -20.84 -1.56
C ASP A 73 -3.52 -20.55 -1.02
N ASN A 74 -2.95 -19.39 -1.38
CA ASN A 74 -1.66 -18.90 -0.90
C ASN A 74 -1.80 -17.99 0.33
N TRP A 75 -3.02 -17.81 0.86
CA TRP A 75 -3.29 -16.97 2.02
C TRP A 75 -3.56 -17.81 3.27
N GLY A 76 -2.64 -17.77 4.23
CA GLY A 76 -2.75 -18.50 5.50
C GLY A 76 -3.37 -17.65 6.61
N TRP A 77 -4.34 -18.20 7.33
CA TRP A 77 -4.89 -17.59 8.55
C TRP A 77 -5.11 -18.65 9.62
N GLY A 78 -4.51 -18.45 10.80
CA GLY A 78 -4.69 -19.35 11.95
C GLY A 78 -4.13 -20.76 11.71
N GLY A 79 -3.08 -20.88 10.89
CA GLY A 79 -2.47 -22.16 10.53
C GLY A 79 -3.23 -22.95 9.45
N LEU A 80 -4.20 -22.33 8.76
CA LEU A 80 -5.03 -22.96 7.74
C LEU A 80 -5.10 -22.09 6.48
N PRO A 81 -5.38 -22.67 5.29
CA PRO A 81 -5.82 -21.89 4.14
C PRO A 81 -7.03 -21.02 4.50
N VAL A 82 -7.07 -19.79 3.99
CA VAL A 82 -8.03 -18.77 4.44
C VAL A 82 -9.49 -19.23 4.34
N GLN A 83 -9.85 -19.96 3.28
CA GLN A 83 -11.21 -20.46 3.10
C GLN A 83 -11.58 -21.50 4.15
N GLU A 84 -10.65 -22.38 4.52
CA GLU A 84 -10.87 -23.36 5.59
C GLU A 84 -11.03 -22.68 6.96
N PHE A 85 -10.19 -21.67 7.23
CA PHE A 85 -10.31 -20.89 8.46
C PHE A 85 -11.67 -20.19 8.57
N ARG A 86 -12.15 -19.57 7.48
CA ARG A 86 -13.45 -18.91 7.42
C ARG A 86 -14.61 -19.89 7.64
N ARG A 87 -14.58 -21.08 7.03
CA ARG A 87 -15.57 -22.14 7.27
C ARG A 87 -15.65 -22.53 8.74
N ARG A 88 -14.51 -22.78 9.40
CA ARG A 88 -14.48 -23.13 10.83
C ARG A 88 -15.01 -22.02 11.72
N ARG A 89 -14.70 -20.75 11.40
CA ARG A 89 -15.26 -19.61 12.13
C ARG A 89 -16.76 -19.50 11.98
N ALA A 90 -17.31 -19.69 10.78
CA ALA A 90 -18.76 -19.63 10.54
C ALA A 90 -19.50 -20.68 11.37
N VAL A 91 -19.00 -21.93 11.41
CA VAL A 91 -19.58 -23.02 12.20
C VAL A 91 -19.54 -22.74 13.71
N ARG A 92 -18.51 -22.07 14.22
CA ARG A 92 -18.41 -21.75 15.66
C ARG A 92 -19.33 -20.59 16.08
N THR A 93 -19.80 -19.80 15.13
CA THR A 93 -20.57 -18.57 15.42
C THR A 93 -22.07 -18.76 15.13
N GLY A 94 -22.49 -19.93 14.63
CA GLY A 94 -23.90 -20.34 14.46
C GLY A 94 -24.26 -21.43 15.45
#